data_AF-A0A7S2H2U6-F1
#
_entry.id   AF-A0A7S2H2U6-F1
#
_cell.length_a   1.000
_cell.length_b   1.000
_cell.length_c   1.000
_cell.angle_alpha   90.00
_cell.angle_beta   90.00
_cell.angle_gamma   90.00
#
_symmetry.space_group_name_H-M   'P 1'
#
loop_
_entity.id
_entity.type
_entity.pdbx_description
1 polymer ?
#
loop_
_entity_poly.entity_id
_entity_poly.type
_entity_poly.pdbx_seq_one_letter_code
_entity_poly.pdbx_strand_id
1 'polypeptide(L)'
;MEAIAAKVADKSSPGGQDPCVRYIGAGGSGHYVKMVHNGIEYGDMQLIGEASHFCRAIGGLDAASVGALFASLNEGPLASFLFETTVHVMRKADDEARSAARGAPMIDAVLDVCGSKGTGKWTIQQAAELGVPCSTMAAALEARYLSSIRAVRIEAAASALGQRTTSPASAPSRKQWEADLADALFCSKLCSYAQGMAQIAAASEANGWSLRLADLA
;
A
#
# COMPACT_ATOMS: atom_id res chain seq x y z
N MET A 1 -8.31 -30.91 8.20
CA MET A 1 -8.49 -29.47 8.47
C MET A 1 -8.79 -28.66 7.21
N GLU A 2 -8.21 -28.98 6.04
CA GLU A 2 -8.47 -28.26 4.78
C GLU A 2 -9.96 -28.15 4.43
N ALA A 3 -10.75 -29.22 4.59
CA ALA A 3 -12.19 -29.21 4.29
C ALA A 3 -13.02 -28.24 5.15
N ILE A 4 -12.55 -27.86 6.36
CA ILE A 4 -13.23 -26.87 7.20
C ILE A 4 -12.82 -25.46 6.76
N ALA A 5 -11.53 -25.23 6.51
CA ALA A 5 -11.04 -23.94 6.05
C ALA A 5 -11.61 -23.56 4.67
N ALA A 6 -11.76 -24.54 3.76
CA ALA A 6 -12.34 -24.36 2.44
C ALA A 6 -13.83 -23.96 2.47
N LYS A 7 -14.58 -24.39 3.50
CA LYS A 7 -15.99 -24.02 3.66
C LYS A 7 -16.18 -22.58 4.18
N VAL A 8 -15.16 -22.00 4.80
CA VAL A 8 -15.15 -20.65 5.38
C VAL A 8 -14.50 -19.63 4.43
N ALA A 9 -13.72 -20.09 3.44
CA ALA A 9 -13.17 -19.24 2.39
C ALA A 9 -14.29 -18.55 1.60
N ASP A 10 -14.11 -17.26 1.33
CA ASP A 10 -15.11 -16.41 0.70
C ASP A 10 -15.50 -16.96 -0.67
N LYS A 11 -16.81 -17.19 -0.87
CA LYS A 11 -17.39 -17.70 -2.12
C LYS A 11 -17.66 -16.59 -3.14
N SER A 12 -17.24 -15.34 -2.86
CA SER A 12 -17.57 -14.14 -3.63
C SER A 12 -16.79 -13.98 -4.95
N SER A 13 -15.81 -14.82 -5.25
CA SER A 13 -15.10 -14.80 -6.54
C SER A 13 -16.05 -15.15 -7.70
N PRO A 14 -16.26 -14.24 -8.69
CA PRO A 14 -17.09 -14.55 -9.85
C PRO A 14 -16.42 -15.64 -10.68
N GLY A 15 -17.05 -16.81 -10.77
CA GLY A 15 -16.59 -17.89 -11.66
C GLY A 15 -16.36 -19.26 -11.02
N GLY A 16 -16.76 -19.50 -9.77
CA GLY A 16 -16.76 -20.86 -9.19
C GLY A 16 -15.38 -21.52 -9.27
N GLN A 17 -14.40 -20.98 -8.56
CA GLN A 17 -13.03 -21.48 -8.55
C GLN A 17 -12.57 -21.80 -7.13
N ASP A 18 -11.56 -22.66 -7.07
CA ASP A 18 -10.91 -23.26 -5.90
C ASP A 18 -10.93 -22.34 -4.65
N PRO A 19 -11.33 -22.82 -3.46
CA PRO A 19 -11.25 -22.02 -2.24
C PRO A 19 -9.85 -21.39 -2.07
N CYS A 20 -9.80 -20.13 -1.64
CA CYS A 20 -8.54 -19.40 -1.34
C CYS A 20 -7.84 -19.93 -0.06
N VAL A 21 -7.68 -21.24 0.05
CA VAL A 21 -6.93 -21.93 1.10
C VAL A 21 -6.28 -23.18 0.52
N ARG A 22 -5.01 -23.36 0.87
CA ARG A 22 -4.23 -24.55 0.52
C ARG A 22 -3.26 -24.89 1.63
N TYR A 23 -2.85 -26.15 1.73
CA TYR A 23 -1.64 -26.49 2.47
C TYR A 23 -0.44 -25.76 1.86
N ILE A 24 0.17 -24.88 2.64
CA ILE A 24 1.27 -24.02 2.20
C ILE A 24 2.60 -24.79 2.20
N GLY A 25 2.92 -25.44 3.32
CA GLY A 25 4.18 -26.16 3.51
C GLY A 25 4.37 -26.57 4.96
N ALA A 26 5.53 -27.16 5.26
CA ALA A 26 5.86 -27.62 6.61
C ALA A 26 6.12 -26.45 7.58
N GLY A 27 6.13 -26.77 8.88
CA GLY A 27 6.54 -25.85 9.94
C GLY A 27 5.76 -24.53 9.96
N GLY A 28 6.49 -23.41 10.06
CA GLY A 28 5.93 -22.05 10.14
C GLY A 28 5.62 -21.39 8.80
N SER A 29 5.70 -22.11 7.67
CA SER A 29 5.59 -21.55 6.31
C SER A 29 4.32 -20.72 6.07
N GLY A 30 3.14 -21.17 6.53
CA GLY A 30 1.89 -20.42 6.39
C GLY A 30 1.92 -19.06 7.12
N HIS A 31 2.50 -19.01 8.31
CA HIS A 31 2.69 -17.74 9.04
C HIS A 31 3.72 -16.84 8.33
N TYR A 32 4.76 -17.42 7.75
CA TYR A 32 5.77 -16.67 6.99
C TYR A 32 5.15 -16.02 5.73
N VAL A 33 4.35 -16.77 4.97
CA VAL A 33 3.61 -16.23 3.81
C VAL A 33 2.67 -15.11 4.26
N LYS A 34 1.96 -15.26 5.38
CA LYS A 34 1.11 -14.19 5.92
C LYS A 34 1.90 -12.95 6.34
N MET A 35 3.07 -13.13 6.94
CA MET A 35 3.97 -12.03 7.28
C MET A 35 4.36 -11.25 6.03
N VAL A 36 4.80 -11.93 4.96
CA VAL A 36 5.16 -11.28 3.69
C VAL A 36 3.95 -10.60 3.05
N HIS A 37 2.76 -11.20 3.09
CA HIS A 37 1.52 -10.55 2.64
C HIS A 37 1.28 -9.20 3.35
N ASN A 38 1.49 -9.12 4.67
CA ASN A 38 1.38 -7.85 5.38
C ASN A 38 2.49 -6.84 5.00
N GLY A 39 3.67 -7.33 4.61
CA GLY A 39 4.71 -6.47 4.03
C GLY A 39 4.28 -5.86 2.69
N ILE A 40 3.76 -6.69 1.79
CA ILE A 40 3.23 -6.25 0.48
C ILE A 40 2.07 -5.25 0.68
N GLU A 41 1.16 -5.52 1.62
CA GLU A 41 0.07 -4.60 1.98
C GLU A 41 0.61 -3.24 2.45
N TYR A 42 1.70 -3.20 3.23
CA TYR A 42 2.34 -1.94 3.63
C TYR A 42 2.87 -1.19 2.40
N GLY A 43 3.52 -1.90 1.48
CA GLY A 43 3.99 -1.34 0.21
C GLY A 43 2.85 -0.73 -0.61
N ASP A 44 1.78 -1.47 -0.84
CA ASP A 44 0.62 -1.01 -1.61
C ASP A 44 -0.04 0.23 -0.98
N MET A 45 -0.26 0.21 0.34
CA MET A 45 -0.81 1.37 1.05
C MET A 45 0.08 2.61 0.93
N GLN A 46 1.41 2.42 1.01
CA GLN A 46 2.36 3.53 0.89
C GLN A 46 2.36 4.11 -0.53
N LEU A 47 2.37 3.26 -1.57
CA LEU A 47 2.30 3.69 -2.97
C LEU A 47 1.02 4.49 -3.26
N ILE A 48 -0.12 4.02 -2.78
CA ILE A 48 -1.41 4.71 -2.90
C ILE A 48 -1.37 6.06 -2.14
N GLY A 49 -0.77 6.08 -0.95
CA GLY A 49 -0.58 7.28 -0.14
C GLY A 49 0.30 8.33 -0.85
N GLU A 50 1.40 7.91 -1.46
CA GLU A 50 2.29 8.79 -2.22
C GLU A 50 1.61 9.34 -3.47
N ALA A 51 0.90 8.52 -4.23
CA ALA A 51 0.14 8.98 -5.38
C ALA A 51 -0.96 9.98 -4.99
N SER A 52 -1.66 9.72 -3.88
CA SER A 52 -2.63 10.67 -3.33
C SER A 52 -1.95 11.99 -2.94
N HIS A 53 -0.82 11.93 -2.24
CA HIS A 53 -0.05 13.12 -1.87
C HIS A 53 0.40 13.91 -3.09
N PHE A 54 0.93 13.24 -4.12
CA PHE A 54 1.33 13.86 -5.38
C PHE A 54 0.16 14.60 -6.06
N CYS A 55 -0.99 13.93 -6.21
CA CYS A 55 -2.19 14.54 -6.81
C CYS A 55 -2.62 15.81 -6.07
N ARG A 56 -2.51 15.84 -4.73
CA ARG A 56 -2.93 16.99 -3.92
C ARG A 56 -1.88 18.10 -3.88
N ALA A 57 -0.64 17.76 -3.57
CA ALA A 57 0.44 18.71 -3.33
C ALA A 57 1.00 19.30 -4.62
N ILE A 58 1.08 18.49 -5.69
CA ILE A 58 1.65 18.90 -6.99
C ILE A 58 0.55 19.06 -8.03
N GLY A 59 -0.40 18.11 -8.10
CA GLY A 59 -1.52 18.15 -9.04
C GLY A 59 -2.63 19.14 -8.69
N GLY A 60 -2.63 19.70 -7.47
CA GLY A 60 -3.62 20.68 -7.01
C GLY A 60 -5.05 20.12 -6.87
N LEU A 61 -5.20 18.80 -6.78
CA LEU A 61 -6.51 18.16 -6.64
C LEU A 61 -7.00 18.18 -5.19
N ASP A 62 -8.31 18.37 -5.01
CA ASP A 62 -8.97 18.14 -3.73
C ASP A 62 -9.23 16.63 -3.51
N ALA A 63 -9.63 16.26 -2.30
CA ALA A 63 -9.87 14.85 -1.94
C ALA A 63 -10.93 14.19 -2.85
N ALA A 64 -12.00 14.92 -3.19
CA ALA A 64 -13.04 14.42 -4.07
C ALA A 64 -12.53 14.12 -5.48
N SER A 65 -11.71 15.01 -6.05
CA SER A 65 -11.08 14.83 -7.36
C SER A 65 -10.08 13.68 -7.38
N VAL A 66 -9.30 13.50 -6.30
CA VAL A 66 -8.44 12.31 -6.14
C VAL A 66 -9.29 11.04 -6.10
N GLY A 67 -10.38 11.04 -5.33
CA GLY A 67 -11.30 9.91 -5.28
C GLY A 67 -11.94 9.59 -6.63
N ALA A 68 -12.22 10.60 -7.47
CA ALA A 68 -12.71 10.40 -8.84
C ALA A 68 -11.64 9.79 -9.76
N LEU A 69 -10.40 10.30 -9.71
CA LEU A 69 -9.28 9.73 -10.46
C LEU A 69 -9.02 8.27 -10.06
N PHE A 70 -8.95 7.98 -8.76
CA PHE A 70 -8.67 6.63 -8.28
C PHE A 70 -9.82 5.67 -8.57
N ALA A 71 -11.07 6.15 -8.61
CA ALA A 71 -12.20 5.35 -9.07
C ALA A 71 -12.02 4.91 -10.52
N SER A 72 -11.58 5.83 -11.40
CA SER A 72 -11.28 5.50 -12.80
C SER A 72 -10.09 4.54 -12.93
N LEU A 73 -9.03 4.71 -12.14
CA LEU A 73 -7.89 3.77 -12.14
C LEU A 73 -8.30 2.37 -11.66
N ASN A 74 -9.28 2.27 -10.76
CA ASN A 74 -9.81 1.01 -10.23
C ASN A 74 -10.68 0.24 -11.24
N GLU A 75 -11.00 0.83 -12.38
CA GLU A 75 -11.66 0.13 -13.51
C GLU A 75 -10.64 -0.56 -14.44
N GLY A 76 -9.35 -0.31 -14.23
CA GLY A 76 -8.25 -0.81 -15.07
C GLY A 76 -7.33 -1.80 -14.35
N PRO A 77 -6.05 -1.89 -14.76
CA PRO A 77 -5.07 -2.85 -14.21
C PRO A 77 -4.75 -2.66 -12.71
N LEU A 78 -5.13 -1.52 -12.12
CA LEU A 78 -4.95 -1.22 -10.70
C LEU A 78 -6.14 -1.67 -9.83
N ALA A 79 -7.18 -2.25 -10.45
CA ALA A 79 -8.37 -2.76 -9.79
C ALA A 79 -8.01 -3.60 -8.55
N SER A 80 -8.37 -3.11 -7.37
CA SER A 80 -8.07 -3.79 -6.11
C SER A 80 -8.91 -3.24 -4.96
N PHE A 81 -9.08 -4.08 -3.93
CA PHE A 81 -9.79 -3.70 -2.70
C PHE A 81 -9.20 -2.44 -2.03
N LEU A 82 -7.88 -2.27 -2.05
CA LEU A 82 -7.23 -1.07 -1.48
C LEU A 82 -7.57 0.20 -2.27
N PHE A 83 -7.69 0.13 -3.59
CA PHE A 83 -8.15 1.27 -4.39
C PHE A 83 -9.63 1.58 -4.12
N GLU A 84 -10.49 0.56 -4.11
CA GLU A 84 -11.91 0.70 -3.78
C GLU A 84 -12.12 1.39 -2.43
N THR A 85 -11.48 0.89 -1.38
CA THR A 85 -11.56 1.49 -0.04
C THR A 85 -10.96 2.89 0.01
N THR A 86 -9.89 3.17 -0.74
CA THR A 86 -9.32 4.52 -0.84
C THR A 86 -10.32 5.50 -1.46
N VAL A 87 -11.07 5.10 -2.49
CA VAL A 87 -12.15 5.93 -3.07
C VAL A 87 -13.21 6.26 -2.02
N HIS A 88 -13.62 5.28 -1.21
CA HIS A 88 -14.57 5.51 -0.12
C HIS A 88 -14.03 6.48 0.93
N VAL A 89 -12.77 6.32 1.33
CA VAL A 89 -12.09 7.21 2.28
C VAL A 89 -12.03 8.64 1.75
N MET A 90 -11.63 8.83 0.49
CA MET A 90 -11.51 10.15 -0.14
C MET A 90 -12.86 10.88 -0.26
N ARG A 91 -13.96 10.13 -0.39
CA ARG A 91 -15.33 10.68 -0.50
C ARG A 91 -16.03 10.86 0.85
N LYS A 92 -15.47 10.34 1.95
CA LYS A 92 -16.12 10.42 3.26
C LYS A 92 -16.11 11.86 3.75
N ALA A 93 -17.30 12.45 3.84
CA ALA A 93 -17.51 13.73 4.51
C ALA A 93 -17.39 13.59 6.02
N ASP A 94 -16.88 14.63 6.67
CA ASP A 94 -16.88 14.78 8.12
C ASP A 94 -18.19 15.39 8.60
N ASP A 95 -19.09 14.51 9.04
CA ASP A 95 -20.41 14.86 9.55
C ASP A 95 -20.37 15.44 10.98
N GLU A 96 -19.23 15.33 11.67
CA GLU A 96 -19.04 15.72 13.06
C GLU A 96 -18.24 17.02 13.23
N ALA A 97 -17.78 17.64 12.14
CA ALA A 97 -16.99 18.87 12.14
C ALA A 97 -15.69 18.78 12.98
N ARG A 98 -15.03 17.61 12.93
CA ARG A 98 -13.66 17.38 13.42
C ARG A 98 -12.58 17.98 12.50
N SER A 99 -12.94 18.25 11.25
CA SER A 99 -12.16 18.92 10.21
C SER A 99 -12.34 20.44 10.27
N ALA A 100 -11.97 21.15 9.20
CA ALA A 100 -12.14 22.60 9.10
C ALA A 100 -13.60 23.06 9.11
N ALA A 101 -14.53 22.22 8.60
CA ALA A 101 -15.96 22.50 8.59
C ALA A 101 -16.77 21.19 8.46
N ARG A 102 -18.04 21.21 8.88
CA ARG A 102 -19.00 20.12 8.61
C ARG A 102 -19.10 19.89 7.11
N GLY A 103 -19.00 18.64 6.68
CA GLY A 103 -19.05 18.27 5.25
C GLY A 103 -17.70 18.38 4.52
N ALA A 104 -16.64 18.88 5.18
CA ALA A 104 -15.30 18.82 4.62
C ALA A 104 -14.80 17.36 4.53
N PRO A 105 -13.80 17.05 3.69
CA PRO A 105 -13.25 15.70 3.61
C PRO A 105 -12.72 15.22 4.96
N MET A 106 -13.20 14.06 5.43
CA MET A 106 -12.79 13.47 6.70
C MET A 106 -11.29 13.16 6.75
N ILE A 107 -10.71 12.78 5.61
CA ILE A 107 -9.29 12.47 5.50
C ILE A 107 -8.37 13.62 5.93
N ASP A 108 -8.84 14.87 5.81
CA ASP A 108 -8.08 16.06 6.18
C ASP A 108 -8.07 16.32 7.70
N ALA A 109 -8.98 15.70 8.45
CA ALA A 109 -9.02 15.74 9.90
C ALA A 109 -8.21 14.60 10.55
N VAL A 110 -7.80 13.59 9.76
CA VAL A 110 -7.09 12.42 10.28
C VAL A 110 -5.66 12.82 10.63
N LEU A 111 -5.26 12.54 11.87
CA LEU A 111 -3.89 12.75 12.30
C LEU A 111 -2.94 11.91 11.43
N ASP A 112 -1.91 12.55 10.89
CA ASP A 112 -0.89 11.99 9.99
C ASP A 112 0.16 11.16 10.75
N VAL A 113 -0.29 10.27 11.63
CA VAL A 113 0.52 9.34 12.42
C VAL A 113 -0.01 7.94 12.19
N CYS A 114 0.75 7.13 11.45
CA CYS A 114 0.35 5.79 11.10
C CYS A 114 0.80 4.77 12.16
N GLY A 115 -0.15 3.98 12.66
CA GLY A 115 0.14 2.86 13.54
C GLY A 115 0.78 1.66 12.81
N SER A 116 1.43 0.79 13.58
CA SER A 116 2.01 -0.47 13.12
C SER A 116 1.87 -1.53 14.20
N LYS A 117 1.46 -2.75 13.82
CA LYS A 117 1.33 -3.90 14.73
C LYS A 117 2.56 -4.84 14.68
N GLY A 118 3.61 -4.45 13.95
CA GLY A 118 4.89 -5.18 13.93
C GLY A 118 5.08 -6.17 12.78
N THR A 119 4.03 -6.66 12.12
CA THR A 119 4.17 -7.65 11.03
C THR A 119 4.98 -7.14 9.83
N GLY A 120 4.78 -5.89 9.41
CA GLY A 120 5.62 -5.27 8.36
C GLY A 120 7.09 -5.16 8.77
N LYS A 121 7.38 -4.94 10.07
CA LYS A 121 8.75 -4.93 10.60
C LYS A 121 9.38 -6.31 10.49
N TRP A 122 8.65 -7.36 10.85
CA TRP A 122 9.15 -8.74 10.74
C TRP A 122 9.48 -9.10 9.29
N THR A 123 8.68 -8.69 8.31
CA THR A 123 8.98 -8.90 6.90
C THR A 123 10.34 -8.34 6.51
N ILE A 124 10.64 -7.09 6.92
CA ILE A 124 11.92 -6.44 6.60
C ILE A 124 13.09 -7.06 7.36
N GLN A 125 12.91 -7.42 8.63
CA GLN A 125 13.93 -8.12 9.40
C GLN A 125 14.31 -9.46 8.76
N GLN A 126 13.30 -10.24 8.34
CA GLN A 126 13.55 -11.52 7.66
C GLN A 126 14.13 -11.34 6.25
N ALA A 127 13.74 -10.30 5.52
CA ALA A 127 14.35 -9.99 4.22
C ALA A 127 15.85 -9.70 4.36
N ALA A 128 16.22 -8.90 5.37
CA ALA A 128 17.62 -8.59 5.67
C ALA A 128 18.42 -9.84 6.08
N GLU A 129 17.86 -10.70 6.94
CA GLU A 129 18.50 -11.96 7.34
C GLU A 129 18.77 -12.88 6.15
N LEU A 130 17.85 -12.93 5.18
CA LEU A 130 17.98 -13.74 3.97
C LEU A 130 18.78 -13.05 2.85
N GLY A 131 19.21 -11.81 3.03
CA GLY A 131 19.90 -11.03 1.99
C GLY A 131 19.03 -10.70 0.78
N VAL A 132 17.72 -10.60 0.94
CA VAL A 132 16.76 -10.31 -0.15
C VAL A 132 16.40 -8.81 -0.15
N PRO A 133 16.52 -8.11 -1.29
CA PRO A 133 16.13 -6.71 -1.38
C PRO A 133 14.60 -6.56 -1.35
N CYS A 134 14.10 -5.84 -0.36
CA CYS A 134 12.67 -5.53 -0.17
C CYS A 134 12.46 -4.02 0.02
N SER A 135 13.04 -3.21 -0.87
CA SER A 135 13.14 -1.76 -0.73
C SER A 135 11.78 -1.06 -0.67
N THR A 136 10.78 -1.51 -1.44
CA THR A 136 9.44 -0.86 -1.43
C THR A 136 8.75 -1.07 -0.09
N MET A 137 8.78 -2.29 0.43
CA MET A 137 8.22 -2.61 1.74
C MET A 137 9.01 -1.94 2.88
N ALA A 138 10.34 -1.80 2.73
CA ALA A 138 11.19 -1.10 3.70
C ALA A 138 10.86 0.40 3.76
N ALA A 139 10.76 1.06 2.60
CA ALA A 139 10.35 2.45 2.51
C ALA A 139 8.95 2.68 3.12
N ALA A 140 8.01 1.75 2.91
CA ALA A 140 6.70 1.80 3.54
C ALA A 140 6.75 1.69 5.07
N LEU A 141 7.65 0.87 5.61
CA LEU A 141 7.87 0.79 7.06
C LEU A 141 8.48 2.08 7.61
N GLU A 142 9.50 2.60 6.94
CA GLU A 142 10.18 3.84 7.31
C GLU A 142 9.24 5.04 7.27
N ALA A 143 8.38 5.15 6.25
CA ALA A 143 7.38 6.21 6.15
C ALA A 143 6.44 6.24 7.36
N ARG A 144 6.06 5.06 7.89
CA ARG A 144 5.27 4.97 9.12
C ARG A 144 6.06 5.45 10.34
N TYR A 145 7.33 5.10 10.45
CA TYR A 145 8.21 5.61 11.52
C TYR A 145 8.42 7.13 11.41
N LEU A 146 8.60 7.65 10.20
CA LEU A 146 8.69 9.09 9.96
C LEU A 146 7.39 9.81 10.34
N SER A 147 6.24 9.20 10.06
CA SER A 147 4.94 9.78 10.45
C SER A 147 4.82 9.95 11.97
N SER A 148 5.38 9.03 12.77
CA SER A 148 5.25 9.02 14.23
C SER A 148 6.12 10.05 14.94
N ILE A 149 7.23 10.49 14.34
CA ILE A 149 8.09 11.57 14.86
C ILE A 149 7.55 12.98 14.51
N ARG A 150 6.24 13.18 14.66
CA ARG A 150 5.52 14.38 14.22
C ARG A 150 6.07 15.69 14.77
N ALA A 151 6.46 15.74 16.04
CA ALA A 151 7.01 16.95 16.66
C ALA A 151 8.27 17.43 15.91
N VAL A 152 9.18 16.51 15.61
CA VAL A 152 10.40 16.79 14.83
C VAL A 152 10.06 17.25 13.42
N ARG A 153 9.07 16.63 12.76
CA ARG A 153 8.63 17.05 11.41
C ARG A 153 8.10 18.49 11.38
N ILE A 154 7.32 18.89 12.39
CA ILE A 154 6.77 20.25 12.48
C ILE A 154 7.87 21.26 12.73
N GLU A 155 8.79 20.97 13.64
CA GLU A 155 9.95 21.82 13.91
C GLU A 155 10.82 22.00 12.66
N ALA A 156 11.14 20.91 11.96
CA ALA A 156 11.93 20.94 10.73
C ALA A 156 11.22 21.68 9.57
N ALA A 157 9.89 21.56 9.47
CA ALA A 157 9.10 22.29 8.47
C ALA A 157 9.13 23.80 8.71
N ALA A 158 9.21 24.25 9.97
CA ALA A 158 9.31 25.66 10.32
C ALA A 158 10.71 26.25 10.03
N SER A 159 11.77 25.43 10.02
CA SER A 159 13.18 25.87 9.95
C SER A 159 13.77 25.98 8.53
N ALA A 160 13.09 26.66 7.59
CA ALA A 160 13.59 27.03 6.25
C ALA A 160 13.72 25.92 5.17
N LEU A 161 13.23 24.70 5.40
CA LEU A 161 13.01 23.71 4.30
C LEU A 161 11.74 23.98 3.48
N GLY A 162 10.92 24.96 3.87
CA GLY A 162 9.56 25.19 3.36
C GLY A 162 9.41 25.94 2.02
N GLN A 163 10.47 26.15 1.24
CA GLN A 163 10.39 26.97 0.01
C GLN A 163 11.16 26.40 -1.20
N ARG A 164 10.95 25.12 -1.54
CA ARG A 164 11.31 24.62 -2.89
C ARG A 164 10.07 24.20 -3.65
N THR A 165 9.23 25.16 -4.01
CA THR A 165 8.38 25.04 -5.20
C THR A 165 9.25 25.36 -6.41
N THR A 166 10.02 24.39 -6.89
CA THR A 166 10.50 24.48 -8.27
C THR A 166 9.30 24.21 -9.16
N SER A 167 8.58 25.25 -9.58
CA SER A 167 7.68 25.11 -10.72
C SER A 167 8.54 24.73 -11.93
N PRO A 168 8.38 23.53 -12.51
CA PRO A 168 9.13 23.18 -13.70
C PRO A 168 8.81 24.20 -14.81
N ALA A 169 9.81 24.58 -15.60
CA ALA A 169 9.67 25.56 -16.68
C ALA A 169 8.60 25.16 -17.72
N SER A 170 8.26 23.86 -17.80
CA SER A 170 7.14 23.31 -18.55
C SER A 170 6.52 22.13 -17.79
N ALA A 171 5.40 22.34 -17.11
CA ALA A 171 4.65 21.24 -16.51
C ALA A 171 3.90 20.43 -17.60
N PRO A 172 3.86 19.09 -17.52
CA PRO A 172 3.04 18.29 -18.42
C PRO A 172 1.55 18.64 -18.27
N SER A 173 0.77 18.36 -19.31
CA SER A 173 -0.70 18.48 -19.22
C SER A 173 -1.26 17.56 -18.14
N ARG A 174 -2.42 17.92 -17.59
CA ARG A 174 -3.08 17.09 -16.57
C ARG A 174 -3.26 15.63 -16.99
N LYS A 175 -3.79 15.45 -18.19
CA LYS A 175 -3.98 14.13 -18.79
C LYS A 175 -2.67 13.32 -18.88
N GLN A 176 -1.56 13.99 -19.19
CA GLN A 176 -0.27 13.33 -19.30
C GLN A 176 0.23 12.86 -17.93
N TRP A 177 0.28 13.74 -16.93
CA TRP A 177 0.79 13.32 -15.62
C TRP A 177 -0.14 12.31 -14.92
N GLU A 178 -1.46 12.35 -15.16
CA GLU A 178 -2.40 11.34 -14.64
C GLU A 178 -2.10 9.95 -15.25
N ALA A 179 -1.76 9.88 -16.54
CA ALA A 179 -1.33 8.64 -17.18
C ALA A 179 0.02 8.17 -16.66
N ASP A 180 1.01 9.07 -16.56
CA ASP A 180 2.34 8.75 -16.03
C ASP A 180 2.25 8.24 -14.57
N LEU A 181 1.36 8.82 -13.77
CA LEU A 181 1.09 8.38 -12.40
C LEU A 181 0.51 6.96 -12.35
N ALA A 182 -0.42 6.63 -13.25
CA ALA A 182 -1.01 5.30 -13.33
C ALA A 182 0.04 4.23 -13.68
N ASP A 183 0.90 4.52 -14.66
CA ASP A 183 2.00 3.64 -15.07
C ASP A 183 3.04 3.49 -13.94
N ALA A 184 3.40 4.58 -13.27
CA ALA A 184 4.32 4.57 -12.14
C ALA A 184 3.78 3.74 -10.97
N LEU A 185 2.50 3.88 -10.64
CA LEU A 185 1.83 3.09 -9.61
C LEU A 185 1.83 1.60 -9.95
N PHE A 186 1.46 1.25 -11.19
CA PHE A 186 1.41 -0.14 -11.64
C PHE A 186 2.81 -0.77 -11.61
N CYS A 187 3.81 -0.07 -12.15
CA CYS A 187 5.21 -0.53 -12.12
C CYS A 187 5.71 -0.72 -10.68
N SER A 188 5.44 0.24 -9.79
CA SER A 188 5.88 0.17 -8.40
C SER A 188 5.22 -0.98 -7.63
N LYS A 189 3.94 -1.25 -7.89
CA LYS A 189 3.23 -2.40 -7.34
C LYS A 189 3.83 -3.71 -7.84
N LEU A 190 4.12 -3.84 -9.13
CA LEU A 190 4.82 -5.01 -9.67
C LEU A 190 6.17 -5.24 -9.00
N CYS A 191 6.97 -4.18 -8.79
CA CYS A 191 8.23 -4.27 -8.07
C CYS A 191 8.04 -4.75 -6.62
N SER A 192 7.05 -4.22 -5.91
CA SER A 192 6.73 -4.63 -4.53
C SER A 192 6.38 -6.12 -4.43
N TYR A 193 5.51 -6.61 -5.33
CA TYR A 193 5.13 -8.01 -5.39
C TYR A 193 6.30 -8.91 -5.78
N ALA A 194 7.12 -8.50 -6.75
CA ALA A 194 8.31 -9.24 -7.15
C ALA A 194 9.30 -9.41 -5.97
N GLN A 195 9.51 -8.36 -5.18
CA GLN A 195 10.35 -8.40 -3.97
C GLN A 195 9.77 -9.37 -2.93
N GLY A 196 8.46 -9.30 -2.66
CA GLY A 196 7.81 -10.20 -1.71
C GLY A 196 7.86 -11.67 -2.14
N MET A 197 7.60 -11.95 -3.42
CA MET A 197 7.69 -13.31 -3.96
C MET A 197 9.12 -13.85 -3.94
N ALA A 198 10.11 -13.01 -4.25
CA ALA A 198 11.52 -13.38 -4.11
C ALA A 198 11.89 -13.70 -2.65
N GLN A 199 11.37 -12.95 -1.68
CA GLN A 199 11.57 -13.23 -0.26
C GLN A 199 10.95 -14.57 0.16
N ILE A 200 9.74 -14.90 -0.32
CA ILE A 200 9.10 -16.20 -0.05
C ILE A 200 9.93 -17.33 -0.68
N ALA A 201 10.44 -17.15 -1.89
CA ALA A 201 11.28 -18.13 -2.57
C ALA A 201 12.57 -18.43 -1.78
N ALA A 202 13.29 -17.38 -1.38
CA ALA A 202 14.51 -17.52 -0.59
C ALA A 202 14.25 -18.20 0.77
N ALA A 203 13.15 -17.84 1.44
CA ALA A 203 12.77 -18.47 2.69
C ALA A 203 12.41 -19.95 2.50
N SER A 204 11.74 -20.29 1.40
CA SER A 204 11.40 -21.67 1.06
C SER A 204 12.65 -22.52 0.86
N GLU A 205 13.67 -21.99 0.17
CA GLU A 205 14.95 -22.67 -0.03
C GLU A 205 15.70 -22.85 1.30
N ALA A 206 15.87 -21.77 2.07
CA ALA A 206 16.60 -21.78 3.33
C ALA A 206 16.00 -22.74 4.38
N ASN A 207 14.69 -22.97 4.34
CA ASN A 207 13.97 -23.81 5.30
C ASN A 207 13.51 -25.17 4.73
N GLY A 208 13.84 -25.48 3.47
CA GLY A 208 13.42 -26.73 2.82
C GLY A 208 11.90 -26.91 2.70
N TRP A 209 11.14 -25.83 2.58
CA TRP A 209 9.66 -25.88 2.58
C TRP A 209 9.05 -26.30 1.24
N SER A 210 9.80 -26.23 0.14
CA SER A 210 9.33 -26.57 -1.21
C SER A 210 8.02 -25.85 -1.61
N LEU A 211 7.91 -24.56 -1.28
CA LEU A 211 6.72 -23.75 -1.55
C LEU A 211 6.50 -23.58 -3.06
N ARG A 212 5.24 -23.67 -3.48
CA ARG A 212 4.83 -23.39 -4.87
C ARG A 212 4.27 -21.99 -4.95
N LEU A 213 5.05 -21.03 -5.45
CA LEU A 213 4.64 -19.62 -5.50
C LEU A 213 3.33 -19.38 -6.26
N ALA A 214 3.05 -20.17 -7.30
CA ALA A 214 1.81 -20.07 -8.07
C ALA A 214 0.55 -20.38 -7.23
N ASP A 215 0.67 -21.15 -6.16
CA ASP A 215 -0.44 -21.44 -5.24
C ASP A 215 -0.66 -20.31 -4.21
N LEU A 216 0.27 -19.36 -4.11
CA LEU A 216 0.27 -18.29 -3.10
C LEU A 216 -0.19 -16.93 -3.67
N ALA A 217 -0.36 -16.86 -4.99
CA ALA A 217 -0.72 -15.65 -5.74
C ALA A 217 -2.24 -15.40 -5.74
#